data_AF-A0AAD8LEI0-F1
#
_entry.id   AF-A0AAD8LEI0-F1
#
_cell.length_a   1.000
_cell.length_b   1.000
_cell.length_c   1.000
_cell.angle_alpha   90.00
_cell.angle_beta   90.00
_cell.angle_gamma   90.00
#
_symmetry.space_group_name_H-M   'P 1'
#
loop_
_entity.id
_entity.type
_entity.pdbx_description
1 polymer ?
#
loop_
_entity_poly.entity_id
_entity_poly.type
_entity_poly.pdbx_seq_one_letter_code
_entity_poly.pdbx_strand_id
1 'polypeptide(L)'
;MPVGNDATTVFFLKRELEASLFKIASLEKENHELKHEITRLKSQINTLKAHDLERKSILWKKLQNTMDNSSGKLIVEESPHKPKLQIDVVQDHSLLHKSNANHNGILPKPPPPLPPLTRVMNVPPPPPPPLPSSPVGSKTVRRVPAVMEFYRSLMKRDTQKENKNGSTGLASVTYSRDMIGEIENRSTYLTSIKSDVEKYGQRLSYLTREVESAAFKEISDVEAFVKWVDGELSCLVDERAVLKHFPQWPERKADTLREAAFSYRDLKNLESQVLAFDNSPKQPLIQSLRKMQTLQDRLESSISGVERSREATSKRYKELQIPWQWLMDTGVVGELKLSSLKLARECMRRIAKELESNESSRDGDLLLQGVRFAFRVHQFAGGFDTETMRAFEELKKIGSNDRRKI
;
A
#
# COMPACT_ATOMS: atom_id res chain seq x y z
N MET A 1 14.69 -27.48 -59.90
CA MET A 1 14.94 -26.24 -59.14
C MET A 1 13.61 -25.50 -59.03
N PRO A 2 12.94 -25.45 -57.86
CA PRO A 2 11.62 -24.85 -57.76
C PRO A 2 11.74 -23.34 -57.57
N VAL A 3 11.34 -22.58 -58.58
CA VAL A 3 11.12 -21.12 -58.52
C VAL A 3 9.63 -20.94 -58.29
N GLY A 4 9.19 -20.65 -57.06
CA GLY A 4 7.75 -20.52 -56.80
C GLY A 4 7.30 -20.11 -55.39
N ASN A 5 8.17 -20.10 -54.38
CA ASN A 5 7.75 -19.84 -52.99
C ASN A 5 8.11 -18.43 -52.45
N ASP A 6 9.02 -17.72 -53.12
CA ASP A 6 9.53 -16.44 -52.61
C ASP A 6 8.54 -15.29 -52.83
N ALA A 7 7.82 -15.27 -53.95
CA ALA A 7 6.87 -14.19 -54.28
C ALA A 7 5.68 -14.13 -53.31
N THR A 8 5.14 -15.29 -52.92
CA THR A 8 3.99 -15.40 -51.99
C THR A 8 4.40 -15.00 -50.57
N THR A 9 5.61 -15.40 -50.15
CA THR A 9 6.17 -15.06 -48.84
C THR A 9 6.45 -13.56 -48.73
N VAL A 10 7.03 -12.96 -49.78
CA VAL A 10 7.28 -11.52 -49.85
C VAL A 10 5.96 -10.72 -49.83
N PHE A 11 4.92 -11.20 -50.51
CA PHE A 11 3.60 -10.56 -50.47
C PHE A 11 2.98 -10.58 -49.07
N PHE A 12 3.05 -11.72 -48.37
CA PHE A 12 2.54 -11.84 -47.00
C PHE A 12 3.29 -10.92 -46.03
N LEU A 13 4.62 -10.90 -46.08
CA LEU A 13 5.46 -10.02 -45.25
C LEU A 13 5.18 -8.54 -45.52
N LYS A 14 4.94 -8.17 -46.78
CA LYS A 14 4.57 -6.80 -47.15
C LYS A 14 3.23 -6.40 -46.52
N ARG A 15 2.22 -7.28 -46.56
CA ARG A 15 0.91 -7.04 -45.95
C ARG A 15 1.00 -6.91 -44.43
N GLU A 16 1.80 -7.76 -43.79
CA GLU A 16 2.01 -7.71 -42.34
C GLU A 16 2.74 -6.42 -41.92
N LEU A 17 3.73 -5.98 -42.71
CA LEU A 17 4.42 -4.70 -42.50
C LEU A 17 3.46 -3.52 -42.61
N GLU A 18 2.60 -3.51 -43.64
CA GLU A 18 1.57 -2.46 -43.81
C GLU A 18 0.57 -2.45 -42.64
N ALA A 19 0.13 -3.61 -42.17
CA ALA A 19 -0.75 -3.72 -41.00
C ALA A 19 -0.06 -3.21 -39.71
N SER A 20 1.21 -3.55 -39.53
CA SER A 20 2.01 -3.07 -38.40
C SER A 20 2.20 -1.55 -38.44
N LEU A 21 2.45 -0.97 -39.61
CA LEU A 21 2.58 0.48 -39.77
C LEU A 21 1.28 1.22 -39.44
N PHE A 22 0.13 0.68 -39.88
CA PHE A 22 -1.17 1.25 -39.52
C PHE A 22 -1.42 1.20 -38.01
N LYS A 23 -1.07 0.08 -37.36
CA LYS A 23 -1.19 -0.06 -35.91
C LYS A 23 -0.30 0.93 -35.16
N ILE A 24 0.94 1.13 -35.62
CA ILE A 24 1.87 2.12 -35.04
C ILE A 24 1.28 3.53 -35.16
N ALA A 25 0.79 3.93 -36.34
CA ALA A 25 0.18 5.23 -36.53
C ALA A 25 -1.06 5.46 -35.63
N SER A 26 -1.88 4.42 -35.44
CA SER A 26 -3.03 4.49 -34.51
C SER A 26 -2.58 4.67 -33.05
N LEU A 27 -1.57 3.91 -32.62
CA LEU A 27 -1.02 4.02 -31.26
C LEU A 27 -0.34 5.37 -31.03
N GLU A 28 0.35 5.91 -32.03
CA GLU A 28 0.93 7.25 -31.96
C GLU A 28 -0.15 8.31 -31.77
N LYS A 29 -1.27 8.22 -32.50
CA LYS A 29 -2.41 9.14 -32.35
C LYS A 29 -2.99 9.08 -30.94
N GLU A 30 -3.25 7.88 -30.42
CA GLU A 30 -3.76 7.68 -29.05
C GLU A 30 -2.78 8.23 -28.00
N ASN A 31 -1.47 8.03 -28.20
CA ASN A 31 -0.45 8.55 -27.30
C ASN A 31 -0.41 10.09 -27.30
N HIS A 32 -0.63 10.73 -28.45
CA HIS A 32 -0.79 12.19 -28.52
C HIS A 32 -2.03 12.66 -27.76
N GLU A 33 -3.16 11.96 -27.90
CA GLU A 33 -4.40 12.29 -27.19
C GLU A 33 -4.24 12.14 -25.67
N LEU A 34 -3.61 11.07 -25.21
CA LEU A 34 -3.27 10.86 -23.79
C LEU A 34 -2.33 11.94 -23.25
N LYS A 35 -1.34 12.39 -24.04
CA LYS A 35 -0.46 13.52 -23.65
C LYS A 35 -1.23 14.82 -23.51
N HIS A 36 -2.18 15.08 -24.40
CA HIS A 36 -3.07 16.24 -24.31
C HIS A 36 -3.94 16.17 -23.05
N GLU A 37 -4.51 14.99 -22.76
CA GLU A 37 -5.36 14.79 -21.58
C GLU A 37 -4.56 14.93 -20.27
N ILE A 38 -3.34 14.40 -20.20
CA ILE A 38 -2.44 14.60 -19.06
C ILE A 38 -2.14 16.10 -18.86
N THR A 39 -1.95 16.85 -19.94
CA THR A 39 -1.69 18.29 -19.86
C THR A 39 -2.91 19.05 -19.33
N ARG A 40 -4.11 18.67 -19.79
CA ARG A 40 -5.40 19.19 -19.31
C ARG A 40 -5.64 18.87 -17.83
N LEU A 41 -5.41 17.64 -17.40
CA LEU A 41 -5.57 17.24 -16.01
C LEU A 41 -4.54 17.94 -15.10
N LYS A 42 -3.29 18.10 -15.56
CA LYS A 42 -2.27 18.88 -14.84
C LYS A 42 -2.69 20.33 -14.65
N SER A 43 -3.27 20.97 -15.66
CA SER A 43 -3.75 22.35 -15.53
C SER A 43 -4.92 22.44 -14.54
N GLN A 44 -5.88 21.51 -14.59
CA GLN A 44 -6.97 21.43 -13.61
C GLN A 44 -6.48 21.23 -12.18
N ILE A 45 -5.51 20.33 -11.97
CA ILE A 45 -4.89 20.11 -10.65
C ILE A 45 -4.22 21.40 -10.15
N ASN A 46 -3.53 22.13 -11.02
CA ASN A 46 -2.90 23.40 -10.65
C ASN A 46 -3.93 24.48 -10.29
N THR A 47 -5.04 24.58 -11.02
CA THR A 47 -6.14 25.49 -10.68
C THR A 47 -6.77 25.13 -9.33
N LEU A 48 -7.02 23.84 -9.08
CA LEU A 48 -7.55 23.37 -7.80
C LEU A 48 -6.59 23.66 -6.65
N LYS A 49 -5.29 23.43 -6.84
CA LYS A 49 -4.26 23.80 -5.85
C LYS A 49 -4.21 25.30 -5.58
N ALA A 50 -4.32 26.13 -6.61
CA ALA A 50 -4.35 27.58 -6.45
C ALA A 50 -5.57 28.03 -5.64
N HIS A 51 -6.74 27.46 -5.94
CA HIS A 51 -7.97 27.75 -5.20
C HIS A 51 -7.90 27.28 -3.75
N ASP A 52 -7.29 26.13 -3.47
CA ASP A 52 -7.06 25.66 -2.11
C ASP A 52 -6.08 26.55 -1.33
N LEU A 53 -5.03 27.05 -1.99
CA LEU A 53 -4.11 28.02 -1.40
C LEU A 53 -4.81 29.36 -1.11
N GLU A 54 -5.66 29.82 -2.02
CA GLU A 54 -6.46 31.04 -1.85
C GLU A 54 -7.45 30.89 -0.69
N ARG A 55 -8.21 29.79 -0.64
CA ARG A 55 -9.11 29.47 0.48
C ARG A 55 -8.37 29.43 1.81
N LYS A 56 -7.21 28.77 1.86
CA LYS A 56 -6.36 28.76 3.06
C LYS A 56 -5.93 30.17 3.44
N SER A 57 -5.46 30.97 2.48
CA SER A 57 -5.06 32.37 2.71
C SER A 57 -6.20 33.23 3.25
N ILE A 58 -7.41 33.09 2.69
CA ILE A 58 -8.61 33.80 3.18
C ILE A 58 -8.96 33.37 4.61
N LEU A 59 -8.87 32.08 4.92
CA LEU A 59 -9.10 31.57 6.28
C LEU A 59 -8.06 32.09 7.27
N TRP A 60 -6.79 32.09 6.89
CA TRP A 60 -5.70 32.65 7.71
C TRP A 60 -5.89 34.15 7.95
N LYS A 61 -6.24 34.92 6.92
CA LYS A 61 -6.57 36.35 7.06
C LYS A 61 -7.78 36.58 7.96
N LYS A 62 -8.82 35.75 7.83
CA LYS A 62 -10.03 35.86 8.66
C LYS A 62 -9.72 35.52 10.13
N LEU A 63 -8.88 34.53 10.38
CA LEU A 63 -8.43 34.18 11.72
C LEU A 63 -7.61 35.34 12.34
N GLN A 64 -6.68 35.92 11.58
CA GLN A 64 -5.87 37.06 12.02
C GLN A 64 -6.75 38.29 12.32
N ASN A 65 -7.67 38.64 11.41
CA ASN A 65 -8.60 39.75 11.63
C ASN A 65 -9.56 39.51 12.81
N THR A 66 -9.83 38.25 13.16
CA THR A 66 -10.65 37.91 14.35
C THR A 66 -9.86 38.12 15.64
N MET A 67 -8.54 37.92 15.62
CA MET A 67 -7.64 38.23 16.73
C MET A 67 -7.46 39.74 16.90
N ASP A 68 -7.29 40.47 15.78
CA ASP A 68 -7.05 41.92 15.81
C ASP A 68 -8.31 42.72 16.19
N ASN A 69 -9.51 42.24 15.84
CA ASN A 69 -10.79 42.86 16.23
C ASN A 69 -11.19 42.64 17.69
N SER A 70 -10.47 41.80 18.46
CA SER A 70 -10.70 41.60 19.90
C SER A 70 -9.81 42.49 20.79
N SER A 71 -9.04 43.40 20.21
CA SER A 71 -8.15 44.31 20.93
C SER A 71 -8.34 45.75 20.45
N GLY A 72 -9.09 46.52 21.24
CA GLY A 72 -9.16 47.97 21.07
C GLY A 72 -7.84 48.64 21.45
N LYS A 73 -7.18 49.22 20.43
CA LYS A 73 -6.41 50.48 20.39
C LYS A 73 -5.17 50.67 21.30
N LEU A 74 -3.99 50.71 20.67
CA LEU A 74 -3.09 51.89 20.71
C LEU A 74 -2.15 51.91 19.48
N ILE A 75 -2.09 53.07 18.84
CA ILE A 75 -1.40 53.39 17.58
C ILE A 75 0.08 53.75 17.86
N VAL A 76 1.03 53.27 17.05
CA VAL A 76 2.13 54.06 16.43
C VAL A 76 2.52 53.41 15.08
N GLU A 77 2.73 54.26 14.07
CA GLU A 77 3.08 54.01 12.66
C GLU A 77 4.40 53.26 12.42
N GLU A 78 4.55 52.53 11.30
CA GLU A 78 5.35 52.95 10.11
C GLU A 78 5.56 51.83 9.06
N SER A 79 5.17 52.14 7.80
CA SER A 79 5.56 51.72 6.42
C SER A 79 6.00 50.27 5.99
N PRO A 80 5.77 49.87 4.71
CA PRO A 80 5.60 48.47 4.31
C PRO A 80 6.73 47.90 3.43
N HIS A 81 7.15 46.65 3.64
CA HIS A 81 7.82 45.85 2.60
C HIS A 81 7.30 44.40 2.54
N LYS A 82 6.86 44.01 1.34
CA LYS A 82 6.45 42.66 0.92
C LYS A 82 7.60 41.67 1.10
N PRO A 83 7.35 40.40 1.50
CA PRO A 83 8.25 39.32 1.17
C PRO A 83 7.73 38.53 -0.05
N LYS A 84 8.51 38.58 -1.14
CA LYS A 84 8.62 37.52 -2.14
C LYS A 84 9.66 36.52 -1.62
N LEU A 85 9.31 35.25 -1.43
CA LEU A 85 10.23 34.10 -1.42
C LEU A 85 9.36 32.88 -1.77
N GLN A 86 9.36 32.32 -3.00
CA GLN A 86 10.40 31.48 -3.60
C GLN A 86 11.12 30.59 -2.57
N ILE A 87 10.78 29.31 -2.56
CA ILE A 87 11.62 28.26 -1.98
C ILE A 87 11.77 27.20 -3.06
N ASP A 88 12.92 27.28 -3.71
CA ASP A 88 13.54 26.18 -4.42
C ASP A 88 14.45 25.40 -3.46
N VAL A 89 14.84 24.23 -3.92
CA VAL A 89 15.44 23.08 -3.24
C VAL A 89 16.88 23.32 -2.72
N VAL A 90 17.32 22.44 -1.79
CA VAL A 90 18.71 21.98 -1.48
C VAL A 90 19.35 22.63 -0.24
N GLN A 91 19.48 21.90 0.89
CA GLN A 91 20.68 21.15 1.38
C GLN A 91 21.85 22.12 1.64
N ASP A 92 22.43 22.25 2.84
CA ASP A 92 23.23 21.21 3.50
C ASP A 92 23.84 21.74 4.85
N HIS A 93 24.39 20.81 5.64
CA HIS A 93 25.44 20.89 6.67
C HIS A 93 25.42 21.83 7.92
N SER A 94 25.25 21.18 9.08
CA SER A 94 26.29 20.97 10.12
C SER A 94 26.48 21.97 11.30
N LEU A 95 26.45 21.35 12.51
CA LEU A 95 27.28 21.52 13.72
C LEU A 95 26.95 22.52 14.87
N LEU A 96 26.91 21.89 16.07
CA LEU A 96 27.48 22.29 17.37
C LEU A 96 26.76 23.27 18.32
N HIS A 97 26.25 22.72 19.44
CA HIS A 97 26.61 22.98 20.87
C HIS A 97 25.43 22.55 21.77
N LYS A 98 25.49 21.44 22.52
CA LYS A 98 26.17 21.17 23.81
C LYS A 98 25.52 21.84 25.04
N SER A 99 24.85 21.02 25.88
CA SER A 99 24.80 21.21 27.34
C SER A 99 24.43 19.89 28.05
N ASN A 100 25.20 19.60 29.10
CA ASN A 100 25.22 18.39 29.94
C ASN A 100 24.11 18.40 31.00
N ALA A 101 23.63 17.21 31.42
CA ALA A 101 23.87 16.69 32.79
C ALA A 101 23.18 15.33 33.06
N ASN A 102 24.03 14.37 33.43
CA ASN A 102 23.89 13.07 34.10
C ASN A 102 22.58 12.70 34.85
N HIS A 103 22.13 11.45 34.66
CA HIS A 103 22.10 10.47 35.77
C HIS A 103 22.01 9.02 35.27
N ASN A 104 22.55 8.13 36.11
CA ASN A 104 22.97 6.76 35.86
C ASN A 104 21.81 5.76 35.64
N GLY A 105 22.07 4.71 34.88
CA GLY A 105 21.12 3.62 34.61
C GLY A 105 21.01 2.59 35.74
N ILE A 106 19.95 1.78 35.67
CA ILE A 106 19.81 0.40 36.16
C ILE A 106 18.64 -0.26 35.40
N LEU A 107 18.83 -1.52 34.98
CA LEU A 107 17.89 -2.39 34.25
C LEU A 107 16.56 -2.66 35.01
N PRO A 108 15.45 -3.00 34.32
CA PRO A 108 14.31 -3.64 34.97
C PRO A 108 14.36 -5.18 34.88
N LYS A 109 14.07 -5.85 36.00
CA LYS A 109 13.80 -7.30 36.11
C LYS A 109 12.28 -7.59 35.97
N PRO A 110 11.88 -8.82 35.58
CA PRO A 110 10.48 -9.20 35.35
C PRO A 110 9.73 -9.58 36.64
N PRO A 111 8.38 -9.48 36.70
CA PRO A 111 7.60 -9.95 37.85
C PRO A 111 7.17 -11.43 37.74
N PRO A 112 6.96 -12.14 38.87
CA PRO A 112 6.54 -13.55 38.93
C PRO A 112 5.00 -13.74 38.97
N PRO A 113 4.48 -14.97 38.74
CA PRO A 113 3.05 -15.28 38.65
C PRO A 113 2.46 -15.89 39.95
N LEU A 114 1.15 -15.74 40.18
CA LEU A 114 0.36 -16.42 41.23
C LEU A 114 -1.06 -16.81 40.73
N PRO A 115 -1.73 -17.81 41.36
CA PRO A 115 -2.62 -18.82 40.72
C PRO A 115 -4.14 -18.65 41.04
N PRO A 116 -5.03 -19.55 40.53
CA PRO A 116 -6.47 -19.29 40.36
C PRO A 116 -7.38 -19.96 41.39
N LEU A 117 -8.58 -19.39 41.59
CA LEU A 117 -9.71 -20.05 42.27
C LEU A 117 -11.06 -19.73 41.61
N THR A 118 -11.98 -20.65 41.86
CA THR A 118 -13.10 -21.13 41.03
C THR A 118 -14.49 -20.62 41.43
N ARG A 119 -15.37 -20.56 40.41
CA ARG A 119 -16.83 -20.88 40.34
C ARG A 119 -17.92 -20.12 41.13
N VAL A 120 -18.80 -19.51 40.30
CA VAL A 120 -20.28 -19.69 40.14
C VAL A 120 -21.24 -19.10 41.19
N MET A 121 -22.09 -18.16 40.75
CA MET A 121 -23.57 -18.30 40.71
C MET A 121 -24.24 -17.15 39.93
N ASN A 122 -25.34 -17.47 39.23
CA ASN A 122 -26.08 -16.67 38.26
C ASN A 122 -27.20 -15.81 38.87
N VAL A 123 -27.30 -14.53 38.47
CA VAL A 123 -28.47 -13.62 38.61
C VAL A 123 -28.51 -12.72 37.35
N PRO A 124 -29.68 -12.35 36.78
CA PRO A 124 -29.79 -11.70 35.46
C PRO A 124 -29.21 -10.26 35.43
N PRO A 125 -28.62 -9.81 34.30
CA PRO A 125 -27.90 -8.54 34.24
C PRO A 125 -28.83 -7.32 34.11
N PRO A 126 -28.52 -6.20 34.79
CA PRO A 126 -29.14 -4.89 34.55
C PRO A 126 -28.67 -4.28 33.21
N PRO A 127 -29.41 -3.30 32.65
CA PRO A 127 -29.09 -2.64 31.38
C PRO A 127 -27.70 -1.97 31.40
N PRO A 128 -26.96 -1.98 30.26
CA PRO A 128 -25.55 -1.61 30.23
C PRO A 128 -25.33 -0.10 30.47
N PRO A 129 -24.50 0.29 31.46
CA PRO A 129 -23.97 1.64 31.55
C PRO A 129 -22.96 1.90 30.42
N PRO A 130 -22.86 3.15 29.91
CA PRO A 130 -21.94 3.51 28.83
C PRO A 130 -20.49 3.29 29.26
N LEU A 131 -19.70 2.63 28.39
CA LEU A 131 -18.32 2.24 28.66
C LEU A 131 -17.43 3.46 28.98
N PRO A 132 -16.67 3.45 30.10
CA PRO A 132 -15.53 4.33 30.27
C PRO A 132 -14.37 3.84 29.40
N SER A 133 -13.81 4.74 28.59
CA SER A 133 -12.59 4.49 27.82
C SER A 133 -11.40 4.44 28.78
N SER A 134 -10.78 3.26 28.92
CA SER A 134 -9.54 3.07 29.67
C SER A 134 -8.29 3.23 28.77
N PRO A 135 -7.12 3.66 29.29
CA PRO A 135 -6.12 4.43 28.55
C PRO A 135 -4.79 3.69 28.32
N VAL A 136 -4.13 3.95 27.18
CA VAL A 136 -2.67 3.86 26.94
C VAL A 136 -2.41 4.70 25.68
N GLY A 137 -1.45 5.62 25.54
CA GLY A 137 -0.35 6.10 26.35
C GLY A 137 0.50 7.02 25.45
N SER A 138 0.94 8.16 26.00
CA SER A 138 1.88 9.16 25.46
C SER A 138 1.37 10.22 24.45
N LYS A 139 1.53 11.49 24.89
CA LYS A 139 1.22 12.79 24.25
C LYS A 139 -0.25 13.25 24.36
N THR A 140 -0.45 14.07 25.38
CA THR A 140 -1.59 14.95 25.72
C THR A 140 -2.43 15.45 24.53
N VAL A 141 -3.42 14.68 24.09
CA VAL A 141 -4.52 15.19 23.26
C VAL A 141 -5.84 14.68 23.81
N ARG A 142 -6.62 15.57 24.41
CA ARG A 142 -7.98 15.28 24.88
C ARG A 142 -8.95 15.57 23.72
N ARG A 143 -9.88 14.65 23.41
CA ARG A 143 -10.98 14.95 22.49
C ARG A 143 -11.79 16.12 23.09
N VAL A 144 -12.03 17.16 22.29
CA VAL A 144 -12.84 18.32 22.66
C VAL A 144 -14.17 18.23 21.92
N PRO A 145 -15.25 17.74 22.57
CA PRO A 145 -16.57 17.61 21.92
C PRO A 145 -17.09 18.92 21.32
N ALA A 146 -16.74 20.06 21.93
CA ALA A 146 -17.09 21.39 21.44
C ALA A 146 -16.57 21.67 20.01
N VAL A 147 -15.46 21.07 19.58
CA VAL A 147 -14.96 21.22 18.20
C VAL A 147 -15.88 20.51 17.21
N MET A 148 -16.39 19.33 17.55
CA MET A 148 -17.36 18.63 16.71
C MET A 148 -18.71 19.35 16.68
N GLU A 149 -19.16 19.90 17.81
CA GLU A 149 -20.40 20.67 17.86
C GLU A 149 -20.27 21.98 17.08
N PHE A 150 -19.15 22.68 17.20
CA PHE A 150 -18.88 23.90 16.42
C PHE A 150 -18.79 23.62 14.93
N TYR A 151 -18.12 22.54 14.52
CA TYR A 151 -18.09 22.09 13.12
C TYR A 151 -19.48 21.75 12.60
N ARG A 152 -20.28 20.99 13.37
CA ARG A 152 -21.68 20.69 13.02
C ARG A 152 -22.53 21.96 12.95
N SER A 153 -22.33 22.92 13.85
CA SER A 153 -23.04 24.21 13.84
C SER A 153 -22.64 25.12 12.69
N LEU A 154 -21.39 25.06 12.21
CA LEU A 154 -20.97 25.77 11.00
C LEU A 154 -21.59 25.12 9.76
N MET A 155 -21.53 23.80 9.66
CA MET A 155 -22.05 23.07 8.49
C MET A 155 -23.58 23.06 8.41
N LYS A 156 -24.31 23.20 9.52
CA LYS A 156 -25.78 23.28 9.53
C LYS A 156 -26.35 24.66 9.20
N ARG A 157 -25.55 25.73 9.22
CA ARG A 157 -26.06 27.09 8.95
C ARG A 157 -26.23 27.41 7.47
N ASP A 158 -25.63 26.64 6.57
CA ASP A 158 -25.80 26.83 5.12
C ASP A 158 -27.04 26.12 4.52
N THR A 159 -27.81 25.37 5.31
CA THR A 159 -29.05 24.71 4.83
C THR A 159 -30.34 25.35 5.36
N GLN A 160 -30.26 26.47 6.08
CA GLN A 160 -31.42 27.11 6.71
C GLN A 160 -31.56 28.56 6.25
N LYS A 161 -31.70 28.77 4.94
CA LYS A 161 -32.07 30.08 4.40
C LYS A 161 -32.93 29.99 3.14
N GLU A 162 -34.09 29.36 3.27
CA GLU A 162 -35.28 29.75 2.49
C GLU A 162 -36.50 28.98 3.02
N ASN A 163 -37.27 29.62 3.91
CA ASN A 163 -38.68 29.29 4.04
C ASN A 163 -39.41 30.51 4.59
N LYS A 164 -39.66 31.47 3.70
CA LYS A 164 -40.70 32.48 3.86
C LYS A 164 -41.05 33.09 2.50
N ASN A 165 -42.26 32.73 2.06
CA ASN A 165 -43.16 33.45 1.17
C ASN A 165 -42.92 33.39 -0.36
N GLY A 166 -43.81 32.64 -1.02
CA GLY A 166 -44.68 33.20 -2.05
C GLY A 166 -44.19 33.27 -3.50
N SER A 167 -44.95 32.60 -4.36
CA SER A 167 -45.12 32.81 -5.82
C SER A 167 -44.14 32.15 -6.79
N THR A 168 -44.78 31.36 -7.65
CA THR A 168 -44.42 30.77 -8.94
C THR A 168 -43.11 31.24 -9.59
N GLY A 169 -42.17 30.30 -9.74
CA GLY A 169 -40.98 30.46 -10.57
C GLY A 169 -40.25 29.13 -10.70
N LEU A 170 -40.29 28.57 -11.90
CA LEU A 170 -39.71 27.31 -12.36
C LEU A 170 -38.27 27.05 -11.84
N ALA A 171 -38.12 26.41 -10.68
CA ALA A 171 -36.83 25.89 -10.17
C ALA A 171 -36.91 24.42 -9.71
N SER A 172 -37.93 23.68 -10.18
CA SER A 172 -38.19 22.30 -9.76
C SER A 172 -37.69 21.24 -10.76
N VAL A 173 -37.29 21.62 -11.97
CA VAL A 173 -36.98 20.63 -13.02
C VAL A 173 -35.60 19.99 -12.82
N THR A 174 -34.60 20.73 -12.32
CA THR A 174 -33.21 20.22 -12.24
C THR A 174 -33.02 19.19 -11.13
N TYR A 175 -33.50 19.47 -9.91
CA TYR A 175 -33.44 18.51 -8.79
C TYR A 175 -34.37 17.32 -8.99
N SER A 176 -35.56 17.53 -9.60
CA SER A 176 -36.47 16.43 -9.94
C SER A 176 -35.88 15.53 -11.02
N ARG A 177 -35.22 16.10 -12.05
CA ARG A 177 -34.57 15.31 -13.10
C ARG A 177 -33.35 14.54 -12.59
N ASP A 178 -32.62 15.08 -11.63
CA ASP A 178 -31.49 14.40 -10.97
C ASP A 178 -31.99 13.26 -10.05
N MET A 179 -33.05 13.49 -9.27
CA MET A 179 -33.72 12.41 -8.51
C MET A 179 -34.34 11.34 -9.42
N ILE A 180 -34.98 11.73 -10.53
CA ILE A 180 -35.58 10.80 -11.50
C ILE A 180 -34.47 9.97 -12.17
N GLY A 181 -33.37 10.60 -12.57
CA GLY A 181 -32.20 9.91 -13.12
C GLY A 181 -31.56 8.95 -12.11
N GLU A 182 -31.46 9.33 -10.83
CA GLU A 182 -30.98 8.45 -9.77
C GLU A 182 -31.92 7.26 -9.55
N ILE A 183 -33.24 7.48 -9.54
CA ILE A 183 -34.27 6.43 -9.40
C ILE A 183 -34.25 5.48 -10.60
N GLU A 184 -34.17 6.00 -11.82
CA GLU A 184 -34.10 5.20 -13.05
C GLU A 184 -32.81 4.39 -13.11
N ASN A 185 -31.68 4.99 -12.73
CA ASN A 185 -30.40 4.29 -12.67
C ASN A 185 -30.43 3.18 -11.61
N ARG A 186 -30.96 3.46 -10.41
CA ARG A 186 -31.15 2.46 -9.35
C ARG A 186 -32.12 1.36 -9.78
N SER A 187 -33.18 1.71 -10.51
CA SER A 187 -34.15 0.77 -11.07
C SER A 187 -33.50 -0.13 -12.13
N THR A 188 -32.68 0.44 -13.01
CA THR A 188 -31.94 -0.27 -14.05
C THR A 188 -30.91 -1.22 -13.44
N TYR A 189 -30.17 -0.76 -12.44
CA TYR A 189 -29.20 -1.58 -11.69
C TYR A 189 -29.89 -2.77 -11.00
N LEU A 190 -30.99 -2.54 -10.28
CA LEU A 190 -31.76 -3.62 -9.63
C LEU A 190 -32.35 -4.60 -10.63
N THR A 191 -32.80 -4.12 -11.79
CA THR A 191 -33.33 -4.97 -12.87
C THR A 191 -32.22 -5.80 -13.49
N SER A 192 -31.03 -5.23 -13.68
CA SER A 192 -29.85 -5.93 -14.18
C SER A 192 -29.40 -7.04 -13.23
N ILE A 193 -29.41 -6.78 -11.91
CA ILE A 193 -29.15 -7.81 -10.89
C ILE A 193 -30.15 -8.97 -11.01
N LYS A 194 -31.45 -8.67 -11.08
CA LYS A 194 -32.48 -9.72 -11.22
C LYS A 194 -32.29 -10.53 -12.50
N SER A 195 -32.01 -9.85 -13.61
CA SER A 195 -31.68 -10.48 -14.88
C SER A 195 -30.47 -11.42 -14.76
N ASP A 196 -29.41 -11.01 -14.08
CA ASP A 196 -28.22 -11.84 -13.88
C ASP A 196 -28.51 -13.06 -12.98
N VAL A 197 -29.30 -12.87 -11.91
CA VAL A 197 -29.75 -13.96 -11.04
C VAL A 197 -30.52 -15.03 -11.83
N GLU A 198 -31.43 -14.60 -12.72
CA GLU A 198 -32.20 -15.50 -13.58
C GLU A 198 -31.32 -16.16 -14.65
N LYS A 199 -30.50 -15.38 -15.35
CA LYS A 199 -29.68 -15.83 -16.47
C LYS A 199 -28.57 -16.78 -16.05
N TYR A 200 -27.88 -16.47 -14.95
CA TYR A 200 -26.71 -17.24 -14.51
C TYR A 200 -27.02 -18.19 -13.34
N GLY A 201 -28.28 -18.33 -12.91
CA GLY A 201 -28.63 -19.08 -11.71
C GLY A 201 -28.16 -20.53 -11.68
N GLN A 202 -28.22 -21.26 -12.81
CA GLN A 202 -27.71 -22.63 -12.89
C GLN A 202 -26.19 -22.69 -12.77
N ARG A 203 -25.48 -21.77 -13.44
CA ARG A 203 -24.02 -21.64 -13.36
C ARG A 203 -23.56 -21.27 -11.96
N LEU A 204 -24.23 -20.34 -11.31
CA LEU A 204 -23.94 -19.93 -9.92
C LEU A 204 -24.25 -21.04 -8.92
N SER A 205 -25.29 -21.83 -9.16
CA SER A 205 -25.58 -23.03 -8.35
C SER A 205 -24.51 -24.11 -8.50
N TYR A 206 -23.99 -24.31 -9.71
CA TYR A 206 -22.83 -25.16 -9.96
C TYR A 206 -21.59 -24.64 -9.24
N LEU A 207 -21.27 -23.35 -9.42
CA LEU A 207 -20.13 -22.70 -8.79
C LEU A 207 -20.20 -22.77 -7.25
N THR A 208 -21.40 -22.62 -6.69
CA THR A 208 -21.65 -22.78 -5.25
C THR A 208 -21.21 -24.16 -4.75
N ARG A 209 -21.59 -25.23 -5.46
CA ARG A 209 -21.19 -26.60 -5.11
C ARG A 209 -19.69 -26.81 -5.28
N GLU A 210 -19.11 -26.22 -6.32
CA GLU A 210 -17.69 -26.34 -6.60
C GLU A 210 -16.86 -25.66 -5.49
N VAL A 211 -17.21 -24.44 -5.09
CA VAL A 211 -16.55 -23.74 -3.98
C VAL A 211 -16.75 -24.45 -2.65
N GLU A 212 -17.95 -24.98 -2.39
CA GLU A 212 -18.23 -25.71 -1.14
C GLU A 212 -17.43 -27.01 -1.05
N SER A 213 -17.31 -27.76 -2.15
CA SER A 213 -16.54 -29.00 -2.20
C SER A 213 -15.03 -28.81 -2.40
N ALA A 214 -14.59 -27.59 -2.73
CA ALA A 214 -13.19 -27.29 -3.02
C ALA A 214 -12.26 -27.69 -1.87
N ALA A 215 -11.29 -28.55 -2.18
CA ALA A 215 -10.29 -29.00 -1.24
C ALA A 215 -8.97 -29.18 -2.00
N PHE A 216 -7.93 -28.48 -1.59
CA PHE A 216 -6.67 -28.44 -2.31
C PHE A 216 -5.52 -28.97 -1.44
N LYS A 217 -4.49 -29.48 -2.10
CA LYS A 217 -3.23 -29.88 -1.46
C LYS A 217 -2.18 -28.79 -1.59
N GLU A 218 -2.11 -28.17 -2.76
CA GLU A 218 -1.16 -27.10 -3.07
C GLU A 218 -1.86 -25.74 -3.20
N ILE A 219 -1.18 -24.69 -2.74
CA ILE A 219 -1.70 -23.32 -2.79
C ILE A 219 -1.74 -22.76 -4.22
N SER A 220 -0.89 -23.26 -5.12
CA SER A 220 -0.94 -22.92 -6.55
C SER A 220 -2.25 -23.35 -7.20
N ASP A 221 -2.84 -24.47 -6.76
CA ASP A 221 -4.14 -24.93 -7.25
C ASP A 221 -5.27 -24.02 -6.77
N VAL A 222 -5.18 -23.52 -5.53
CA VAL A 222 -6.11 -22.52 -5.00
C VAL A 222 -6.05 -21.24 -5.84
N GLU A 223 -4.85 -20.81 -6.24
CA GLU A 223 -4.69 -19.62 -7.08
C GLU A 223 -5.35 -19.80 -8.45
N ALA A 224 -5.13 -20.94 -9.10
CA ALA A 224 -5.76 -21.28 -10.37
C ALA A 224 -7.30 -21.38 -10.23
N PHE A 225 -7.77 -22.00 -9.15
CA PHE A 225 -9.19 -22.11 -8.84
C PHE A 225 -9.84 -20.75 -8.63
N VAL A 226 -9.26 -19.90 -7.79
CA VAL A 226 -9.77 -18.54 -7.54
C VAL A 226 -9.82 -17.74 -8.84
N LYS A 227 -8.78 -17.84 -9.69
CA LYS A 227 -8.77 -17.18 -10.99
C LYS A 227 -9.92 -17.66 -11.89
N TRP A 228 -10.23 -18.96 -11.87
CA TRP A 228 -11.38 -19.50 -12.58
C TRP A 228 -12.70 -18.97 -11.98
N VAL A 229 -12.90 -19.08 -10.67
CA VAL A 229 -14.12 -18.59 -9.98
C VAL A 229 -14.36 -17.11 -10.31
N ASP A 230 -13.33 -16.27 -10.17
CA ASP A 230 -13.44 -14.84 -10.44
C ASP A 230 -13.71 -14.55 -11.93
N GLY A 231 -13.18 -15.37 -12.85
CA GLY A 231 -13.51 -15.30 -14.27
C GLY A 231 -14.94 -15.75 -14.60
N GLU A 232 -15.48 -16.72 -13.86
CA GLU A 232 -16.88 -17.13 -13.98
C GLU A 232 -17.83 -16.02 -13.46
N LEU A 233 -17.43 -15.32 -12.40
CA LEU A 233 -18.19 -14.24 -11.77
C LEU A 233 -18.02 -12.88 -12.46
N SER A 234 -17.00 -12.70 -13.29
CA SER A 234 -16.72 -11.41 -13.96
C SER A 234 -17.80 -10.99 -14.96
N CYS A 235 -18.72 -11.88 -15.35
CA CYS A 235 -19.83 -11.56 -16.24
C CYS A 235 -21.05 -10.96 -15.50
N LEU A 236 -21.03 -10.93 -14.16
CA LEU A 236 -22.08 -10.35 -13.34
C LEU A 236 -21.92 -8.83 -13.25
N VAL A 237 -23.04 -8.10 -13.25
CA VAL A 237 -23.05 -6.65 -13.08
C VAL A 237 -22.57 -6.25 -11.68
N ASP A 238 -22.98 -6.99 -10.65
CA ASP A 238 -22.50 -6.84 -9.29
C ASP A 238 -22.46 -8.21 -8.61
N GLU A 239 -21.25 -8.75 -8.45
CA GLU A 239 -21.04 -10.07 -7.83
C GLU A 239 -21.72 -10.18 -6.46
N ARG A 240 -21.51 -9.21 -5.56
CA ARG A 240 -22.00 -9.29 -4.19
C ARG A 240 -23.53 -9.19 -4.14
N ALA A 241 -24.11 -8.28 -4.93
CA ALA A 241 -25.55 -8.12 -4.96
C ALA A 241 -26.24 -9.34 -5.58
N VAL A 242 -25.69 -9.91 -6.66
CA VAL A 242 -26.23 -11.12 -7.30
C VAL A 242 -26.09 -12.33 -6.38
N LEU A 243 -24.90 -12.56 -5.80
CA LEU A 243 -24.64 -13.72 -4.93
C LEU A 243 -25.50 -13.70 -3.65
N LYS A 244 -25.94 -12.53 -3.18
CA LYS A 244 -26.88 -12.43 -2.06
C LYS A 244 -28.22 -13.14 -2.29
N HIS A 245 -28.62 -13.35 -3.55
CA HIS A 245 -29.82 -14.11 -3.89
C HIS A 245 -29.62 -15.64 -3.81
N PHE A 246 -28.38 -16.11 -3.58
CA PHE A 246 -28.02 -17.51 -3.46
C PHE A 246 -27.61 -17.82 -2.01
N PRO A 247 -28.55 -18.20 -1.12
CA PRO A 247 -28.26 -18.38 0.31
C PRO A 247 -27.29 -19.54 0.62
N GLN A 248 -27.07 -20.44 -0.35
CA GLN A 248 -26.11 -21.53 -0.24
C GLN A 248 -24.69 -21.12 -0.64
N TRP A 249 -24.49 -19.88 -1.13
CA TRP A 249 -23.17 -19.41 -1.52
C TRP A 249 -22.22 -19.42 -0.31
N PRO A 250 -21.09 -20.16 -0.36
CA PRO A 250 -20.18 -20.28 0.76
C PRO A 250 -19.26 -19.06 0.85
N GLU A 251 -19.83 -17.88 1.15
CA GLU A 251 -19.15 -16.58 1.16
C GLU A 251 -17.87 -16.62 1.99
N ARG A 252 -17.93 -17.17 3.21
CA ARG A 252 -16.77 -17.31 4.09
C ARG A 252 -15.63 -18.10 3.43
N LYS A 253 -15.96 -19.18 2.70
CA LYS A 253 -14.96 -20.02 2.05
C LYS A 253 -14.38 -19.36 0.81
N ALA A 254 -15.24 -18.78 -0.04
CA ALA A 254 -14.83 -18.04 -1.22
C ALA A 254 -13.88 -16.88 -0.88
N ASP A 255 -14.23 -16.07 0.12
CA ASP A 255 -13.40 -14.94 0.55
C ASP A 255 -12.09 -15.40 1.16
N THR A 256 -12.09 -16.50 1.92
CA THR A 256 -10.84 -17.04 2.49
C THR A 256 -9.93 -17.63 1.40
N LEU A 257 -10.50 -18.29 0.37
CA LEU A 257 -9.73 -18.76 -0.79
C LEU A 257 -9.07 -17.60 -1.54
N ARG A 258 -9.81 -16.50 -1.75
CA ARG A 258 -9.29 -15.27 -2.35
C ARG A 258 -8.19 -14.63 -1.52
N GLU A 259 -8.40 -14.52 -0.21
CA GLU A 259 -7.38 -14.03 0.73
C GLU A 259 -6.10 -14.88 0.63
N ALA A 260 -6.24 -16.21 0.66
CA ALA A 260 -5.12 -17.14 0.56
C ALA A 260 -4.36 -17.02 -0.77
N ALA A 261 -5.08 -17.02 -1.89
CA ALA A 261 -4.49 -16.85 -3.23
C ALA A 261 -3.77 -15.51 -3.37
N PHE A 262 -4.37 -14.42 -2.87
CA PHE A 262 -3.76 -13.09 -2.89
C PHE A 262 -2.48 -13.05 -2.04
N SER A 263 -2.54 -13.49 -0.79
CA SER A 263 -1.38 -13.48 0.11
C SER A 263 -0.23 -14.32 -0.44
N TYR A 264 -0.51 -15.52 -0.95
CA TYR A 264 0.50 -16.36 -1.58
C TYR A 264 1.14 -15.68 -2.79
N ARG A 265 0.32 -15.15 -3.72
CA ARG A 265 0.80 -14.45 -4.91
C ARG A 265 1.63 -13.22 -4.55
N ASP A 266 1.24 -12.46 -3.53
CA ASP A 266 1.99 -11.28 -3.08
C ASP A 266 3.41 -11.66 -2.59
N LEU A 267 3.52 -12.73 -1.80
CA LEU A 267 4.82 -13.25 -1.38
C LEU A 267 5.66 -13.75 -2.56
N LYS A 268 5.07 -14.49 -3.50
CA LYS A 268 5.77 -14.98 -4.71
C LYS A 268 6.20 -13.86 -5.66
N ASN A 269 5.40 -12.81 -5.77
CA ASN A 269 5.78 -11.61 -6.51
C ASN A 269 6.94 -10.87 -5.85
N LEU A 270 6.97 -10.82 -4.50
CA LEU A 270 8.08 -10.23 -3.77
C LEU A 270 9.35 -11.06 -3.91
N GLU A 271 9.25 -12.38 -3.80
CA GLU A 271 10.35 -13.32 -4.08
C GLU A 271 10.92 -13.09 -5.48
N SER A 272 10.05 -13.02 -6.49
CA SER A 272 10.44 -12.77 -7.87
C SER A 272 11.17 -11.44 -8.05
N GLN A 273 10.75 -10.38 -7.36
CA GLN A 273 11.45 -9.08 -7.37
C GLN A 273 12.86 -9.19 -6.77
N VAL A 274 13.04 -9.98 -5.72
CA VAL A 274 14.34 -10.20 -5.07
C VAL A 274 15.24 -11.08 -5.92
N LEU A 275 14.70 -12.15 -6.50
CA LEU A 275 15.43 -13.05 -7.39
C LEU A 275 15.75 -12.40 -8.74
N ALA A 276 14.91 -11.49 -9.23
CA ALA A 276 15.19 -10.70 -10.44
C ALA A 276 16.06 -9.47 -10.16
N PHE A 277 16.43 -9.21 -8.90
CA PHE A 277 17.32 -8.11 -8.57
C PHE A 277 18.66 -8.32 -9.29
N ASP A 278 18.95 -7.43 -10.23
CA ASP A 278 20.22 -7.35 -10.93
C ASP A 278 20.93 -6.05 -10.56
N ASN A 279 22.20 -6.19 -10.20
CA ASN A 279 23.03 -5.08 -9.80
C ASN A 279 23.79 -4.58 -11.03
N SER A 280 23.12 -3.75 -11.82
CA SER A 280 23.75 -3.19 -13.02
C SER A 280 24.98 -2.37 -12.63
N PRO A 281 26.18 -2.67 -13.15
CA PRO A 281 27.42 -2.00 -12.75
C PRO A 281 27.45 -0.50 -13.12
N LYS A 282 26.52 -0.07 -13.97
CA LYS A 282 26.33 1.32 -14.40
C LYS A 282 25.57 2.18 -13.38
N GLN A 283 24.88 1.57 -12.40
CA GLN A 283 24.16 2.33 -11.38
C GLN A 283 25.10 2.83 -10.28
N PRO A 284 24.88 4.06 -9.76
CA PRO A 284 25.58 4.56 -8.59
C PRO A 284 25.41 3.62 -7.39
N LEU A 285 26.49 3.43 -6.62
CA LEU A 285 26.52 2.55 -5.45
C LEU A 285 25.39 2.86 -4.47
N ILE A 286 25.25 4.13 -4.08
CA ILE A 286 24.25 4.58 -3.11
C ILE A 286 22.82 4.24 -3.56
N GLN A 287 22.52 4.38 -4.85
CA GLN A 287 21.19 4.06 -5.38
C GLN A 287 20.92 2.55 -5.31
N SER A 288 21.93 1.74 -5.64
CA SER A 288 21.84 0.27 -5.58
C SER A 288 21.64 -0.20 -4.13
N LEU A 289 22.40 0.35 -3.19
CA LEU A 289 22.28 0.07 -1.76
C LEU A 289 20.91 0.46 -1.19
N ARG A 290 20.37 1.63 -1.58
CA ARG A 290 19.02 2.04 -1.17
C ARG A 290 17.94 1.08 -1.70
N LYS A 291 18.04 0.63 -2.95
CA LYS A 291 17.09 -0.36 -3.51
C LYS A 291 17.14 -1.68 -2.75
N MET A 292 18.34 -2.18 -2.44
CA MET A 292 18.51 -3.39 -1.63
C MET A 292 17.90 -3.24 -0.23
N GLN A 293 18.11 -2.08 0.42
CA GLN A 293 17.50 -1.77 1.72
C GLN A 293 15.97 -1.76 1.64
N THR A 294 15.38 -1.06 0.66
CA THR A 294 13.92 -1.01 0.50
C THR A 294 13.31 -2.39 0.22
N LEU A 295 13.97 -3.23 -0.58
CA LEU A 295 13.52 -4.61 -0.78
C LEU A 295 13.60 -5.44 0.50
N GLN A 296 14.71 -5.30 1.25
CA GLN A 296 14.85 -5.97 2.55
C GLN A 296 13.78 -5.53 3.56
N ASP A 297 13.48 -4.23 3.63
CA ASP A 297 12.43 -3.70 4.52
C ASP A 297 11.04 -4.28 4.16
N ARG A 298 10.75 -4.44 2.87
CA ARG A 298 9.50 -5.05 2.39
C ARG A 298 9.42 -6.53 2.74
N LEU A 299 10.52 -7.28 2.59
CA LEU A 299 10.60 -8.69 2.99
C LEU A 299 10.30 -8.86 4.48
N GLU A 300 10.99 -8.08 5.33
CA GLU A 300 10.81 -8.14 6.78
C GLU A 300 9.40 -7.75 7.21
N SER A 301 8.84 -6.68 6.63
CA SER A 301 7.49 -6.23 6.94
C SER A 301 6.43 -7.26 6.54
N SER A 302 6.54 -7.83 5.33
CA SER A 302 5.60 -8.82 4.81
C SER A 302 5.66 -10.11 5.63
N ILE A 303 6.86 -10.65 5.87
CA ILE A 303 7.03 -11.87 6.67
C ILE A 303 6.58 -11.65 8.12
N SER A 304 6.94 -10.53 8.75
CA SER A 304 6.45 -10.22 10.11
C SER A 304 4.92 -10.16 10.17
N GLY A 305 4.26 -9.64 9.13
CA GLY A 305 2.80 -9.64 9.00
C GLY A 305 2.21 -11.04 8.96
N VAL A 306 2.79 -11.91 8.14
CA VAL A 306 2.40 -13.31 8.01
C VAL A 306 2.62 -14.05 9.33
N GLU A 307 3.80 -13.93 9.93
CA GLU A 307 4.15 -14.60 11.19
C GLU A 307 3.23 -14.20 12.35
N ARG A 308 2.88 -12.92 12.47
CA ARG A 308 1.99 -12.42 13.54
C ARG A 308 0.57 -12.96 13.47
N SER A 309 0.09 -13.29 12.27
CA SER A 309 -1.29 -13.77 12.05
C SER A 309 -1.37 -15.27 11.76
N ARG A 310 -0.20 -15.94 11.65
CA ARG A 310 -0.02 -17.29 11.15
C ARG A 310 -0.92 -18.31 11.85
N GLU A 311 -0.99 -18.31 13.18
CA GLU A 311 -1.73 -19.31 13.94
C GLU A 311 -3.24 -19.18 13.70
N ALA A 312 -3.76 -17.96 13.67
CA ALA A 312 -5.17 -17.69 13.39
C ALA A 312 -5.52 -18.04 11.94
N THR A 313 -4.71 -17.59 10.97
CA THR A 313 -4.92 -17.85 9.55
C THR A 313 -4.82 -19.35 9.23
N SER A 314 -3.83 -20.05 9.79
CA SER A 314 -3.67 -21.50 9.60
C SER A 314 -4.87 -22.28 10.16
N LYS A 315 -5.43 -21.86 11.30
CA LYS A 315 -6.65 -22.47 11.84
C LYS A 315 -7.83 -22.28 10.88
N ARG A 316 -8.06 -21.05 10.38
CA ARG A 316 -9.13 -20.78 9.40
C ARG A 316 -8.97 -21.60 8.13
N TYR A 317 -7.75 -21.71 7.62
CA TYR A 317 -7.46 -22.47 6.41
C TYR A 317 -7.71 -23.97 6.61
N LYS A 318 -7.30 -24.55 7.75
CA LYS A 318 -7.62 -25.94 8.10
C LYS A 318 -9.11 -26.22 8.15
N GLU A 319 -9.89 -25.34 8.79
CA GLU A 319 -11.35 -25.45 8.87
C GLU A 319 -12.01 -25.48 7.48
N LEU A 320 -11.42 -24.77 6.51
CA LEU A 320 -11.96 -24.60 5.15
C LEU A 320 -11.27 -25.48 4.10
N GLN A 321 -10.40 -26.41 4.51
CA GLN A 321 -9.63 -27.30 3.63
C GLN A 321 -8.72 -26.57 2.63
N ILE A 322 -8.17 -25.43 3.05
CA ILE A 322 -7.20 -24.63 2.30
C ILE A 322 -5.78 -25.03 2.76
N PRO A 323 -4.83 -25.25 1.84
CA PRO A 323 -3.42 -25.45 2.17
C PRO A 323 -2.87 -24.29 3.01
N TRP A 324 -2.23 -24.64 4.13
CA TRP A 324 -1.69 -23.66 5.09
C TRP A 324 -0.19 -23.88 5.36
N GLN A 325 0.36 -25.02 4.91
CA GLN A 325 1.74 -25.43 5.13
C GLN A 325 2.73 -24.45 4.50
N TRP A 326 2.34 -23.74 3.44
CA TRP A 326 3.15 -22.70 2.79
C TRP A 326 3.44 -21.49 3.70
N LEU A 327 2.63 -21.28 4.75
CA LEU A 327 2.85 -20.24 5.77
C LEU A 327 3.95 -20.59 6.77
N MET A 328 4.45 -21.84 6.77
CA MET A 328 5.47 -22.30 7.69
C MET A 328 6.86 -21.88 7.21
N ASP A 329 7.84 -21.90 8.13
CA ASP A 329 9.24 -21.64 7.81
C ASP A 329 9.86 -22.71 6.88
N THR A 330 9.20 -23.85 6.69
CA THR A 330 9.56 -24.87 5.69
C THR A 330 8.93 -24.63 4.32
N GLY A 331 8.03 -23.64 4.19
CA GLY A 331 7.34 -23.30 2.96
C GLY A 331 7.82 -21.98 2.38
N VAL A 332 6.90 -21.23 1.76
CA VAL A 332 7.17 -19.97 1.05
C VAL A 332 7.79 -18.91 1.98
N VAL A 333 7.42 -18.89 3.26
CA VAL A 333 8.03 -17.97 4.24
C VAL A 333 9.53 -18.24 4.38
N GLY A 334 9.92 -19.52 4.45
CA GLY A 334 11.32 -19.92 4.48
C GLY A 334 12.07 -19.59 3.19
N GLU A 335 11.48 -19.91 2.04
CA GLU A 335 12.05 -19.57 0.72
C GLU A 335 12.29 -18.07 0.59
N LEU A 336 11.32 -17.25 1.02
CA LEU A 336 11.42 -15.80 0.98
C LEU A 336 12.51 -15.27 1.92
N LYS A 337 12.63 -15.83 3.14
CA LYS A 337 13.75 -15.55 4.05
C LYS A 337 15.10 -15.89 3.41
N LEU A 338 15.22 -17.05 2.76
CA LEU A 338 16.45 -17.46 2.07
C LEU A 338 16.74 -16.59 0.83
N SER A 339 15.71 -16.13 0.10
CA SER A 339 15.89 -15.24 -1.05
C SER A 339 16.58 -13.92 -0.67
N SER A 340 16.39 -13.45 0.57
CA SER A 340 17.06 -12.24 1.08
C SER A 340 18.59 -12.35 1.10
N LEU A 341 19.13 -13.58 1.17
CA LEU A 341 20.57 -13.83 1.11
C LEU A 341 21.18 -13.33 -0.19
N LYS A 342 20.43 -13.37 -1.30
CA LYS A 342 20.86 -12.78 -2.57
C LYS A 342 21.12 -11.28 -2.42
N LEU A 343 20.25 -10.54 -1.73
CA LEU A 343 20.45 -9.10 -1.50
C LEU A 343 21.68 -8.84 -0.64
N ALA A 344 21.89 -9.62 0.43
CA ALA A 344 23.09 -9.48 1.27
C ALA A 344 24.37 -9.71 0.46
N ARG A 345 24.39 -10.79 -0.31
CA ARG A 345 25.52 -11.15 -1.15
C ARG A 345 25.85 -10.06 -2.16
N GLU A 346 24.83 -9.53 -2.80
CA GLU A 346 24.98 -8.51 -3.82
C GLU A 346 25.38 -7.14 -3.24
N CYS A 347 24.86 -6.81 -2.05
CA CYS A 347 25.28 -5.65 -1.26
C CYS A 347 26.77 -5.73 -0.90
N MET A 348 27.20 -6.86 -0.32
CA MET A 348 28.58 -7.05 0.12
C MET A 348 29.57 -7.04 -1.05
N ARG A 349 29.25 -7.71 -2.16
CA ARG A 349 30.08 -7.70 -3.37
C ARG A 349 30.23 -6.31 -3.97
N ARG A 350 29.13 -5.54 -4.02
CA ARG A 350 29.16 -4.19 -4.59
C ARG A 350 30.00 -3.25 -3.74
N ILE A 351 29.91 -3.36 -2.42
CA ILE A 351 30.74 -2.60 -1.47
C ILE A 351 32.21 -3.02 -1.57
N ALA A 352 32.49 -4.32 -1.56
CA ALA A 352 33.84 -4.87 -1.71
C ALA A 352 34.53 -4.32 -2.96
N LYS A 353 33.83 -4.40 -4.11
CA LYS A 353 34.34 -3.88 -5.39
C LYS A 353 34.60 -2.37 -5.36
N GLU A 354 33.73 -1.59 -4.72
CA GLU A 354 33.95 -0.15 -4.59
C GLU A 354 35.22 0.15 -3.77
N LEU A 355 35.36 -0.51 -2.61
CA LEU A 355 36.50 -0.35 -1.70
C LEU A 355 37.84 -0.76 -2.34
N GLU A 356 37.83 -1.73 -3.26
CA GLU A 356 39.01 -2.11 -4.04
C GLU A 356 39.34 -1.10 -5.14
N SER A 357 38.34 -0.47 -5.75
CA SER A 357 38.52 0.48 -6.85
C SER A 357 38.89 1.91 -6.42
N ASN A 358 38.49 2.32 -5.21
CA ASN A 358 38.69 3.66 -4.67
C ASN A 358 39.73 3.62 -3.53
N GLU A 359 41.00 3.43 -3.87
CA GLU A 359 42.12 3.37 -2.91
C GLU A 359 42.24 4.64 -2.04
N SER A 360 41.72 5.80 -2.50
CA SER A 360 41.83 7.11 -1.83
C SER A 360 40.69 7.44 -0.85
N SER A 361 39.61 6.66 -0.79
CA SER A 361 38.56 6.79 0.22
C SER A 361 38.13 5.41 0.69
N ARG A 362 39.01 4.77 1.47
CA ARG A 362 38.65 3.57 2.25
C ARG A 362 37.68 4.00 3.34
N ASP A 363 36.43 4.13 2.94
CA ASP A 363 35.36 4.67 3.75
C ASP A 363 34.90 3.59 4.75
N GLY A 364 35.40 3.70 5.98
CA GLY A 364 35.00 2.81 7.09
C GLY A 364 33.48 2.77 7.29
N ASP A 365 32.76 3.84 6.91
CA ASP A 365 31.31 3.89 6.97
C ASP A 365 30.65 2.97 5.95
N LEU A 366 31.23 2.82 4.75
CA LEU A 366 30.73 1.92 3.72
C LEU A 366 30.93 0.44 4.11
N LEU A 367 32.10 0.11 4.66
CA LEU A 367 32.35 -1.22 5.21
C LEU A 367 31.36 -1.54 6.35
N LEU A 368 31.18 -0.60 7.28
CA LEU A 368 30.24 -0.74 8.39
C LEU A 368 28.80 -0.88 7.89
N GLN A 369 28.40 -0.15 6.86
CA GLN A 369 27.09 -0.28 6.22
C GLN A 369 26.89 -1.68 5.65
N GLY A 370 27.88 -2.22 4.93
CA GLY A 370 27.84 -3.58 4.39
C GLY A 370 27.70 -4.63 5.48
N VAL A 371 28.50 -4.54 6.54
CA VAL A 371 28.46 -5.46 7.69
C VAL A 371 27.12 -5.37 8.43
N ARG A 372 26.57 -4.17 8.65
CA ARG A 372 25.26 -3.99 9.28
C ARG A 372 24.14 -4.59 8.45
N PHE A 373 24.18 -4.40 7.12
CA PHE A 373 23.21 -4.98 6.22
C PHE A 373 23.28 -6.51 6.22
N ALA A 374 24.49 -7.07 6.12
CA ALA A 374 24.73 -8.51 6.20
C ALA A 374 24.23 -9.10 7.52
N PHE A 375 24.54 -8.45 8.66
CA PHE A 375 24.07 -8.88 9.96
C PHE A 375 22.54 -8.87 10.07
N ARG A 376 21.88 -7.82 9.57
CA ARG A 376 20.41 -7.74 9.54
C ARG A 376 19.80 -8.91 8.76
N VAL A 377 20.30 -9.16 7.56
CA VAL A 377 19.84 -10.28 6.72
C VAL A 377 20.13 -11.64 7.38
N HIS A 378 21.29 -11.80 8.02
CA HIS A 378 21.62 -13.00 8.78
C HIS A 378 20.61 -13.28 9.90
N GLN A 379 20.24 -12.26 10.69
CA GLN A 379 19.24 -12.41 11.75
C GLN A 379 17.87 -12.76 11.19
N PHE A 380 17.51 -12.17 10.05
CA PHE A 380 16.24 -12.41 9.37
C PHE A 380 16.12 -13.83 8.77
N ALA A 381 17.17 -14.29 8.08
CA ALA A 381 17.20 -15.59 7.41
C ALA A 381 17.56 -16.75 8.34
N GLY A 382 18.11 -16.46 9.53
CA GLY A 382 18.57 -17.47 10.49
C GLY A 382 19.96 -18.04 10.17
N GLY A 383 20.73 -17.40 9.27
CA GLY A 383 22.06 -17.85 8.88
C GLY A 383 22.44 -17.43 7.46
N PHE A 384 23.64 -17.82 7.03
CA PHE A 384 24.11 -17.66 5.65
C PHE A 384 24.30 -19.01 4.97
N ASP A 385 24.03 -19.03 3.66
CA ASP A 385 24.49 -20.09 2.77
C ASP A 385 25.98 -19.93 2.46
N THR A 386 26.58 -20.94 1.83
CA THR A 386 28.02 -20.98 1.54
C THR A 386 28.48 -19.82 0.65
N GLU A 387 27.64 -19.39 -0.30
CA GLU A 387 27.97 -18.31 -1.21
C GLU A 387 27.91 -16.93 -0.55
N THR A 388 26.92 -16.70 0.32
CA THR A 388 26.80 -15.45 1.08
C THR A 388 27.87 -15.37 2.17
N MET A 389 28.23 -16.50 2.79
CA MET A 389 29.36 -16.57 3.71
C MET A 389 30.67 -16.19 3.02
N ARG A 390 30.94 -16.70 1.82
CA ARG A 390 32.11 -16.32 1.02
C ARG A 390 32.15 -14.82 0.72
N ALA A 391 31.03 -14.24 0.28
CA ALA A 391 30.94 -12.79 0.03
C ALA A 391 31.20 -11.96 1.30
N PHE A 392 30.76 -12.44 2.46
CA PHE A 392 31.06 -11.80 3.75
C PHE A 392 32.55 -11.90 4.12
N GLU A 393 33.18 -13.05 3.88
CA GLU A 393 34.62 -13.25 4.12
C GLU A 393 35.49 -12.34 3.23
N GLU A 394 35.13 -12.16 1.97
CA GLU A 394 35.77 -11.22 1.05
C GLU A 394 35.70 -9.78 1.58
N LEU A 395 34.49 -9.34 1.96
CA LEU A 395 34.28 -8.02 2.57
C LEU A 395 35.12 -7.85 3.86
N LYS A 396 35.16 -8.88 4.72
CA LYS A 396 35.97 -8.89 5.95
C LYS A 396 37.47 -8.80 5.66
N LYS A 397 37.96 -9.49 4.62
CA LYS A 397 39.38 -9.48 4.22
C LYS A 397 39.81 -8.08 3.79
N ILE A 398 38.98 -7.38 3.01
CA ILE A 398 39.21 -6.00 2.60
C ILE A 398 39.31 -5.08 3.82
N GLY A 399 38.36 -5.18 4.75
CA GLY A 399 38.37 -4.40 6.00
C GLY A 399 39.51 -4.75 6.97
N SER A 400 40.05 -5.97 6.92
CA SER A 400 41.17 -6.39 7.77
C SER A 400 42.54 -6.00 7.21
N ASN A 401 42.64 -5.84 5.88
CA ASN A 401 43.81 -5.24 5.23
C ASN A 401 43.89 -3.72 5.47
N ASP A 402 42.77 -3.10 5.83
CA ASP A 402 42.70 -1.68 6.19
C ASP A 402 43.34 -1.39 7.56
N ARG A 403 43.05 -2.21 8.58
CA ARG A 403 43.61 -2.06 9.93
C ARG A 403 45.10 -2.38 10.08
N ARG A 404 45.72 -2.97 9.07
CA ARG A 404 47.16 -3.31 9.06
C ARG A 404 48.03 -2.26 8.35
N LYS A 405 47.42 -1.21 7.79
CA LYS A 405 48.11 -0.08 7.13
C LYS A 405 48.18 1.19 8.00
N ILE A 406 47.69 1.12 9.24
CA ILE A 406 47.84 2.12 10.31
C ILE A 406 48.81 1.51 11.32
#